data_AF-A0A349YD79-F1
#
_entry.id   AF-A0A349YD79-F1
#
_cell.length_a   1.000
_cell.length_b   1.000
_cell.length_c   1.000
_cell.angle_alpha   90.00
_cell.angle_beta   90.00
_cell.angle_gamma   90.00
#
_symmetry.space_group_name_H-M   'P 1'
#
loop_
_entity.id
_entity.type
_entity.pdbx_description
1 polymer ?
#
loop_
_entity_poly.entity_id
_entity_poly.type
_entity_poly.pdbx_seq_one_letter_code
_entity_poly.pdbx_strand_id
1 'polypeptide(L)' 'MYVGRFAPTPSGPLHFGSLVTAVGSYCDARSKKGKWLIRLDDLDQERVVKGAHSNILNTLDSYAL' A
#
# COMPACT_ATOMS: atom_id res chain seq x y z
N MET A 1 9.36 7.63 17.56
CA MET A 1 9.33 7.90 16.09
C MET A 1 8.07 7.26 15.53
N TYR A 2 7.23 8.00 14.80
CA TYR A 2 6.00 7.44 14.23
C TYR A 2 6.30 6.54 13.03
N VAL A 3 5.60 5.41 12.93
CA VAL A 3 5.68 4.49 11.79
C VAL A 3 4.26 4.10 11.37
N GLY A 4 3.83 4.63 10.23
CA GLY A 4 2.59 4.24 9.57
C GLY A 4 2.85 3.16 8.53
N ARG A 5 1.80 2.47 8.09
CA ARG A 5 1.90 1.54 6.96
C ARG A 5 0.63 1.49 6.13
N PHE A 6 0.80 1.10 4.86
CA PHE A 6 -0.26 0.59 4.01
C PHE A 6 0.01 -0.90 3.74
N ALA A 7 -0.99 -1.75 3.97
CA ALA A 7 -0.82 -3.21 3.91
C ALA A 7 -1.87 -3.88 3.01
N PRO A 8 -1.76 -3.76 1.68
CA PRO A 8 -2.70 -4.36 0.75
C PRO A 8 -2.42 -5.85 0.57
N THR A 9 -3.48 -6.66 0.43
CA THR A 9 -3.38 -8.02 -0.09
C THR A 9 -3.21 -7.98 -1.61
N PRO A 10 -2.25 -8.71 -2.20
CA PRO A 10 -2.02 -8.72 -3.65
C PRO A 10 -3.03 -9.62 -4.38
N SER A 11 -4.32 -9.38 -4.16
CA SER A 11 -5.43 -10.13 -4.77
C SER A 11 -6.02 -9.49 -6.03
N GLY A 12 -5.37 -8.43 -6.54
CA GLY A 12 -5.79 -7.71 -7.73
C GLY A 12 -5.25 -6.27 -7.73
N PRO A 13 -5.71 -5.42 -8.67
CA PRO A 13 -5.42 -4.00 -8.68
C PRO A 13 -5.96 -3.30 -7.43
N LEU A 14 -5.31 -2.20 -7.01
CA LEU A 14 -5.86 -1.34 -5.98
C LEU A 14 -7.18 -0.71 -6.47
N HIS A 15 -8.22 -0.80 -5.66
CA HIS A 15 -9.45 -0.06 -5.90
C HIS A 15 -9.34 1.35 -5.29
N PHE A 16 -10.28 2.23 -5.64
CA PHE A 16 -10.28 3.63 -5.19
C PHE A 16 -10.16 3.77 -3.65
N GLY A 17 -10.96 3.03 -2.89
CA GLY A 17 -10.86 3.00 -1.42
C GLY A 17 -9.49 2.57 -0.87
N SER A 18 -8.79 1.64 -1.53
CA SER A 18 -7.43 1.26 -1.15
C SER A 18 -6.47 2.43 -1.38
N LEU A 19 -6.61 3.14 -2.50
CA LEU A 19 -5.80 4.31 -2.82
C LEU A 19 -6.02 5.45 -1.81
N VAL A 20 -7.29 5.74 -1.45
CA VAL A 20 -7.62 6.72 -0.41
C VAL A 20 -6.96 6.33 0.92
N THR A 21 -6.97 5.05 1.27
CA THR A 21 -6.32 4.54 2.48
C THR A 21 -4.80 4.69 2.42
N ALA A 22 -4.18 4.39 1.27
CA ALA A 22 -2.75 4.57 1.05
C ALA A 22 -2.33 6.03 1.24
N VAL A 23 -3.01 6.96 0.55
CA VAL A 23 -2.76 8.42 0.65
C VAL A 23 -2.97 8.91 2.09
N GLY A 24 -4.08 8.52 2.73
CA GLY A 24 -4.37 8.91 4.11
C GLY A 24 -3.28 8.46 5.09
N SER A 25 -2.86 7.20 5.01
CA SER A 25 -1.79 6.66 5.87
C SER A 25 -0.42 7.28 5.58
N TYR A 26 -0.12 7.64 4.32
CA TYR A 26 1.09 8.35 3.93
C TYR A 26 1.13 9.77 4.50
N CYS A 27 0.05 10.54 4.30
CA CYS A 27 -0.08 11.89 4.84
C CYS A 27 0.03 11.90 6.37
N ASP A 28 -0.58 10.92 7.03
CA ASP A 28 -0.50 10.80 8.48
C ASP A 28 0.95 10.59 8.97
N ALA A 29 1.69 9.69 8.31
CA ALA A 29 3.09 9.45 8.61
C ALA A 29 3.97 10.68 8.33
N ARG A 30 3.75 11.36 7.21
CA ARG A 30 4.46 12.60 6.86
C ARG A 30 4.21 13.72 7.87
N SER A 31 2.96 13.93 8.28
CA SER A 31 2.59 14.97 9.25
C SER A 31 3.31 14.82 10.60
N LYS A 32 3.58 13.57 10.98
CA LYS A 32 4.28 13.21 12.22
C LYS A 32 5.80 13.08 12.06
N LYS A 33 6.35 13.46 10.89
CA LYS A 33 7.77 13.27 10.51
C LYS A 33 8.22 11.82 10.72
N GLY A 34 7.31 10.88 10.47
CA GLY A 34 7.50 9.45 10.65
C GLY A 34 7.95 8.74 9.37
N LYS A 35 8.03 7.41 9.47
CA LYS A 35 8.23 6.53 8.31
C LYS A 35 6.87 6.01 7.84
N TRP A 36 6.71 5.89 6.53
CA TRP A 36 5.58 5.18 5.92
C TRP A 36 6.13 3.92 5.24
N LEU A 37 5.55 2.77 5.57
CA LEU A 37 5.99 1.47 5.08
C LEU A 37 4.91 0.81 4.24
N ILE A 38 5.32 0.05 3.24
CA ILE A 38 4.42 -0.81 2.46
C ILE A 38 4.67 -2.25 2.90
N ARG A 39 3.60 -2.97 3.24
CA ARG A 39 3.67 -4.40 3.59
C ARG A 39 2.63 -5.17 2.78
N LEU A 40 3.07 -5.81 1.70
CA LEU A 40 2.20 -6.69 0.92
C LEU A 40 1.78 -7.86 1.82
N ASP A 41 0.48 -8.05 2.01
CA ASP A 41 -0.08 -9.07 2.91
C ASP A 41 -0.45 -10.31 2.09
N ASP A 42 0.55 -11.15 1.82
CA ASP A 42 0.52 -12.30 0.92
C ASP A 42 0.48 -13.65 1.65
N LEU A 43 0.10 -13.66 2.94
CA LEU A 43 0.04 -14.89 3.74
C LEU A 43 -0.94 -15.93 3.19
N ASP A 44 -1.99 -15.47 2.52
CA ASP A 44 -2.99 -16.31 1.88
C ASP A 44 -2.72 -16.44 0.38
N GLN A 45 -1.96 -17.47 0.03
CA GLN A 45 -1.48 -17.72 -1.33
C GLN A 45 -2.61 -17.99 -2.33
N GLU A 46 -3.76 -18.51 -1.90
CA GLU A 46 -4.90 -18.78 -2.79
C GLU A 46 -5.52 -17.48 -3.33
N ARG A 47 -5.41 -16.40 -2.56
CA ARG A 47 -5.89 -15.07 -2.96
C ARG A 47 -4.88 -14.28 -3.78
N VAL A 48 -3.61 -14.70 -3.87
CA VAL A 48 -2.56 -13.94 -4.56
C VAL A 48 -2.74 -14.05 -6.07
N VAL A 49 -2.86 -12.90 -6.74
CA VAL A 49 -2.93 -12.81 -8.19
C VAL A 49 -1.55 -12.52 -8.77
N LYS A 50 -1.17 -13.27 -9.81
CA LYS A 50 0.10 -13.07 -10.52
C LYS A 50 0.21 -11.63 -11.04
N GLY A 51 1.31 -10.96 -10.69
CA GLY A 51 1.58 -9.57 -11.09
C GLY A 51 0.93 -8.50 -10.20
N ALA A 52 0.06 -8.86 -9.25
CA ALA A 52 -0.58 -7.90 -8.36
C ALA A 52 0.44 -7.14 -7.49
N HIS A 53 1.52 -7.81 -7.04
CA HIS A 53 2.61 -7.18 -6.30
C HIS A 53 3.20 -5.97 -7.05
N SER A 54 3.65 -6.20 -8.29
CA SER A 54 4.23 -5.15 -9.14
C SER A 54 3.19 -4.08 -9.50
N ASN A 55 1.95 -4.47 -9.80
CA ASN A 55 0.89 -3.51 -10.12
C ASN A 55 0.59 -2.58 -8.95
N ILE A 56 0.54 -3.11 -7.72
CA ILE A 56 0.33 -2.31 -6.51
C ILE A 56 1.48 -1.31 -6.34
N LEU A 57 2.73 -1.77 -6.41
CA LEU A 57 3.90 -0.90 -6.23
C LEU A 57 3.99 0.18 -7.31
N ASN A 58 3.79 -0.19 -8.58
CA ASN A 58 3.80 0.76 -9.70
C ASN A 58 2.66 1.79 -9.58
N THR A 59 1.48 1.36 -9.10
CA THR A 59 0.36 2.28 -8.86
C THR A 59 0.75 3.29 -7.78
N LEU A 60 1.25 2.84 -6.63
CA LEU A 60 1.67 3.75 -5.55
C LEU A 60 2.75 4.72 -6.01
N ASP A 61 3.76 4.24 -6.73
CA ASP A 61 4.84 5.06 -7.30
C ASP A 61 4.30 6.13 -8.27
N SER A 62 3.29 5.81 -9.10
CA SER A 62 2.64 6.77 -10.00
C SER A 62 1.92 7.93 -9.28
N TYR A 63 1.57 7.75 -8.00
CA TYR A 63 1.01 8.79 -7.13
C TYR A 63 2.06 9.44 -6.22
N ALA A 64 3.36 9.14 -6.44
CA ALA A 64 4.48 9.62 -5.64
C ALA A 64 4.38 9.27 -4.14
N LEU A 65 3.83 8.08 -3.84
CA LEU A 65 3.73 7.52 -2.49
C LEU A 65 4.92 6.62 -2.15
#